data_AF-A0A2M7SFC5-F1
#
_entry.id   AF-A0A2M7SFC5-F1
#
_cell.length_a   1.000
_cell.length_b   1.000
_cell.length_c   1.000
_cell.angle_alpha   90.00
_cell.angle_beta   90.00
_cell.angle_gamma   90.00
#
_symmetry.space_group_name_H-M   'P 1'
#
loop_
_entity.id
_entity.type
_entity.pdbx_description
1 polymer ?
#
loop_
_entity_poly.entity_id
_entity_poly.type
_entity_poly.pdbx_seq_one_letter_code
_entity_poly.pdbx_strand_id
1 'polypeptide(L)'
;NRFLKCFVLIDFKRGELTHSDAGQMNFYLNYFRENETAEGENPPIGIILCSKKNAVYSRYVLGNLSNKIFASRYKLALPTEKEIDRTLRIERK
;
A
#
# COMPACT_ATOMS: atom_id res chain seq x y z
N ASN A 1 11.96 16.31 13.18
CA ASN A 1 12.20 14.92 13.64
C ASN A 1 10.94 14.10 13.47
N ARG A 2 10.77 13.39 12.34
CA ARG A 2 9.67 12.42 12.16
C ARG A 2 10.18 11.06 12.65
N PHE A 3 9.35 10.34 13.41
CA PHE A 3 9.70 9.01 13.94
C PHE A 3 9.85 7.97 12.81
N LEU A 4 8.98 8.06 11.80
CA LEU A 4 9.11 7.33 10.55
C LEU A 4 9.98 8.14 9.58
N LYS A 5 11.12 7.59 9.18
CA LYS A 5 12.00 8.15 8.15
C LYS A 5 11.49 7.87 6.73
N CYS A 6 10.18 7.79 6.50
CA CYS A 6 9.58 7.60 5.17
C CYS A 6 8.11 8.03 5.20
N PHE A 7 7.61 8.51 4.07
CA PHE A 7 6.18 8.71 3.89
C PHE A 7 5.48 7.43 3.45
N VAL A 8 4.29 7.19 4.00
CA VAL A 8 3.42 6.09 3.59
C VAL A 8 2.10 6.70 3.12
N LEU A 9 1.84 6.61 1.82
CA LEU A 9 0.62 7.09 1.18
C LEU A 9 -0.37 5.92 1.10
N ILE A 10 -1.60 6.12 1.58
CA ILE A 10 -2.62 5.09 1.62
C ILE A 10 -3.86 5.57 0.85
N ASP A 11 -4.32 4.78 -0.12
CA ASP A 11 -5.52 5.05 -0.90
C ASP A 11 -6.52 3.89 -0.78
N PHE A 12 -7.82 4.20 -0.65
CA PHE A 12 -8.89 3.23 -0.48
C PHE A 12 -9.78 3.17 -1.72
N LYS A 13 -9.85 2.00 -2.36
CA LYS A 13 -10.70 1.73 -3.51
C LYS A 13 -11.86 0.81 -3.14
N ARG A 14 -13.07 1.25 -3.46
CA ARG A 14 -14.30 0.44 -3.31
C ARG A 14 -14.41 -0.67 -4.35
N GLY A 15 -13.61 -0.65 -5.41
CA GLY A 15 -13.62 -1.62 -6.50
C GLY A 15 -12.35 -2.47 -6.57
N GLU A 16 -12.14 -3.09 -7.73
CA GLU A 16 -10.85 -3.69 -8.08
C GLU A 16 -9.82 -2.59 -8.34
N LEU A 17 -8.53 -2.92 -8.12
CA LEU A 17 -7.44 -2.03 -8.53
C LEU A 17 -7.50 -1.84 -10.05
N THR A 18 -7.25 -0.64 -10.56
CA THR A 18 -7.10 -0.35 -11.99
C THR A 18 -5.70 0.17 -12.33
N HIS A 19 -5.32 0.17 -13.62
CA HIS A 19 -4.09 0.84 -14.06
C HIS A 19 -4.08 2.34 -13.75
N SER A 20 -5.24 2.99 -13.78
CA SER A 20 -5.35 4.42 -13.45
C SER A 20 -5.02 4.68 -11.97
N ASP A 21 -5.52 3.85 -11.06
CA ASP A 21 -5.23 3.97 -9.61
C ASP A 21 -3.73 3.85 -9.33
N ALA A 22 -3.05 2.92 -10.01
CA ALA A 22 -1.62 2.74 -9.85
C ALA A 22 -0.81 3.89 -10.45
N GLY A 23 -1.27 4.46 -11.58
CA GLY A 23 -0.71 5.68 -12.15
C GLY A 23 -0.86 6.89 -11.22
N GLN A 24 -2.04 7.07 -10.61
CA GLN A 24 -2.31 8.11 -9.61
C GLN A 24 -1.37 7.97 -8.40
N MET A 25 -1.26 6.77 -7.84
CA MET A 25 -0.35 6.51 -6.73
C MET A 25 1.10 6.77 -7.12
N ASN A 26 1.52 6.36 -8.32
CA ASN A 26 2.87 6.61 -8.81
C ASN A 26 3.20 8.11 -8.92
N PHE A 27 2.24 8.90 -9.40
CA PHE A 27 2.37 10.36 -9.43
C PHE A 27 2.55 10.93 -8.03
N TYR A 28 1.74 10.51 -7.06
CA TYR A 28 1.87 10.99 -5.68
C TYR A 28 3.22 10.63 -5.06
N LEU A 29 3.71 9.39 -5.28
CA LEU A 29 5.02 8.98 -4.75
C LEU A 29 6.17 9.77 -5.37
N ASN A 30 6.10 10.12 -6.65
CA ASN A 30 7.10 10.99 -7.28
C ASN A 30 7.08 12.38 -6.69
N TYR A 31 5.89 12.98 -6.55
CA TYR A 31 5.75 14.30 -5.93
C TYR A 31 6.35 14.35 -4.52
N PHE A 32 6.01 13.38 -3.66
CA PHE A 32 6.56 13.32 -2.31
C PHE A 32 8.07 13.10 -2.29
N ARG A 33 8.60 12.27 -3.20
CA ARG A 33 10.04 12.06 -3.31
C ARG A 33 10.78 13.35 -3.64
N GLU A 34 10.25 14.14 -4.55
CA GLU A 34 10.92 15.35 -5.06
C GLU A 34 10.74 16.56 -4.13
N ASN A 35 9.59 16.67 -3.45
CA ASN A 35 9.21 17.90 -2.75
C ASN A 35 9.14 17.77 -1.23
N GLU A 36 8.88 16.56 -0.69
CA GLU A 36 8.56 16.37 0.73
C GLU A 36 9.60 15.53 1.48
N THR A 37 10.29 14.63 0.78
CA THR A 37 11.34 13.76 1.32
C THR A 37 12.61 14.58 1.56
N ALA A 38 13.02 14.66 2.83
CA ALA A 38 14.25 15.34 3.22
C ALA A 38 15.49 14.43 3.07
N GLU A 39 16.66 15.04 3.12
CA GLU A 39 17.92 14.30 3.11
C GLU A 39 17.99 13.31 4.30
N GLY A 40 18.36 12.06 3.99
CA GLY A 40 18.41 10.97 4.97
C GLY A 40 17.06 10.30 5.27
N GLU A 41 15.97 10.71 4.62
CA GLU A 41 14.71 9.97 4.61
C GLU A 41 14.66 8.95 3.45
N ASN A 42 13.95 7.85 3.68
CA ASN A 42 13.74 6.81 2.68
C ASN A 42 12.69 7.25 1.64
N PRO A 43 12.74 6.67 0.43
CA PRO A 43 11.71 6.89 -0.58
C PRO A 43 10.29 6.59 -0.05
N PRO A 44 9.27 7.33 -0.50
CA PRO A 44 7.90 7.11 -0.07
C PRO A 44 7.36 5.76 -0.56
N ILE A 45 6.40 5.22 0.18
CA ILE A 45 5.75 3.93 -0.10
C ILE A 45 4.27 4.16 -0.36
N GLY A 46 3.73 3.56 -1.41
CA GLY A 46 2.31 3.60 -1.74
C GLY A 46 1.61 2.31 -1.32
N ILE A 47 0.45 2.43 -0.67
CA ILE A 47 -0.43 1.32 -0.33
C ILE A 47 -1.81 1.60 -0.90
N ILE A 48 -2.31 0.71 -1.75
CA ILE A 48 -3.68 0.76 -2.27
C ILE A 48 -4.47 -0.37 -1.63
N LEU A 49 -5.54 -0.01 -0.92
CA LEU A 49 -6.44 -0.94 -0.26
C LEU A 49 -7.73 -1.06 -1.08
N CYS A 50 -7.97 -2.24 -1.66
CA CYS A 50 -9.14 -2.52 -2.51
C CYS A 50 -10.17 -3.43 -1.81
N SER A 51 -11.46 -3.28 -2.10
CA SER A 51 -12.49 -4.17 -1.52
C SER A 51 -12.49 -5.57 -2.14
N LYS A 52 -11.99 -5.68 -3.38
CA LYS A 52 -11.88 -6.91 -4.16
C LYS A 52 -10.41 -7.15 -4.54
N LYS A 53 -9.92 -8.38 -4.32
CA LYS A 53 -8.57 -8.82 -4.76
C LYS A 53 -8.73 -9.65 -6.02
N ASN A 54 -8.17 -9.18 -7.13
CA ASN A 54 -7.75 -10.05 -8.22
C ASN A 54 -6.21 -10.03 -8.22
N ALA A 55 -5.60 -11.04 -7.58
CA ALA A 55 -4.15 -11.07 -7.33
C ALA A 55 -3.34 -11.04 -8.65
N VAL A 56 -3.87 -11.69 -9.69
CA VAL A 56 -3.29 -11.69 -11.04
C VAL A 56 -3.30 -10.28 -11.61
N TYR A 57 -4.45 -9.60 -11.58
CA TYR A 57 -4.59 -8.22 -12.07
C TYR A 57 -3.67 -7.23 -11.33
N SER A 58 -3.55 -7.36 -10.00
CA SER A 58 -2.66 -6.49 -9.22
C SER A 58 -1.18 -6.62 -9.62
N ARG A 59 -0.73 -7.80 -10.04
CA ARG A 59 0.67 -8.01 -10.47
C ARG A 59 0.94 -7.31 -11.80
N TYR A 60 0.01 -7.38 -12.76
CA TYR A 60 0.16 -6.70 -14.06
C TYR A 60 0.04 -5.18 -13.96
N VAL A 61 -0.85 -4.69 -13.09
CA VAL A 61 -1.01 -3.25 -12.85
C VAL A 61 0.23 -2.61 -12.22
N LEU A 62 0.83 -3.30 -11.25
CA LEU A 62 1.98 -2.78 -10.50
C LEU A 62 3.33 -3.12 -11.13
N GLY A 63 3.39 -4.16 -11.98
CA GLY A 63 4.64 -4.72 -12.50
C GLY A 63 5.49 -3.76 -13.34
N ASN A 64 4.90 -2.71 -13.89
CA ASN A 64 5.60 -1.71 -14.72
C ASN A 64 6.01 -0.44 -13.96
N LEU A 65 5.76 -0.35 -12.65
CA LEU A 65 6.03 0.87 -11.87
C LEU A 65 7.37 0.76 -11.14
N SER A 66 8.19 1.80 -11.25
CA SER A 66 9.50 1.87 -10.58
C SER A 66 9.41 2.14 -9.08
N ASN A 67 8.28 2.68 -8.62
CA ASN A 67 8.04 3.01 -7.22
C ASN A 67 7.47 1.81 -6.43
N LYS A 68 7.79 1.75 -5.13
CA LYS A 68 7.26 0.72 -4.23
C LYS A 68 5.78 0.96 -3.93
N ILE A 69 4.93 0.33 -4.73
CA ILE A 69 3.47 0.35 -4.56
C ILE A 69 3.00 -1.06 -4.20
N PHE A 70 2.23 -1.16 -3.13
CA PHE A 70 1.61 -2.39 -2.66
C PHE A 70 0.10 -2.29 -2.80
N ALA A 71 -0.54 -3.35 -3.30
CA ALA A 71 -2.00 -3.44 -3.33
C ALA A 71 -2.47 -4.65 -2.53
N SER A 72 -3.41 -4.44 -1.61
CA SER A 72 -4.01 -5.50 -0.82
C SER A 72 -5.51 -5.32 -0.66
N ARG A 73 -6.19 -6.42 -0.32
CA ARG A 73 -7.62 -6.37 -0.01
C ARG A 73 -7.81 -5.97 1.44
N TYR A 74 -8.65 -4.97 1.70
CA TYR A 74 -9.09 -4.69 3.06
C TYR A 74 -10.34 -5.50 3.42
N LYS A 75 -10.44 -5.88 4.69
CA LYS A 75 -11.65 -6.47 5.25
C LYS A 75 -12.54 -5.34 5.75
N LEU A 76 -13.81 -5.34 5.35
CA LEU A 76 -14.80 -4.35 5.81
C LEU A 76 -15.15 -4.51 7.29
N ALA A 77 -14.99 -5.72 7.83
CA ALA A 77 -15.15 -6.03 9.23
C ALA A 77 -13.77 -6.22 9.89
N LEU A 78 -13.58 -5.57 11.04
CA LEU A 78 -12.46 -5.86 11.92
C LEU A 78 -12.59 -7.33 12.36
N PRO A 79 -11.55 -8.16 12.22
CA PRO A 79 -11.58 -9.50 12.79
C PRO A 79 -11.76 -9.40 14.31
N THR A 80 -12.39 -10.40 14.90
CA THR A 80 -12.51 -10.47 16.35
C THR A 80 -11.13 -10.61 17.00
N GLU A 81 -10.99 -10.19 18.25
CA GLU A 81 -9.74 -10.30 19.01
C GLU A 81 -9.18 -11.74 18.99
N LYS A 82 -10.07 -12.74 19.08
CA LYS A 82 -9.71 -14.17 18.98
C LYS A 82 -9.11 -14.55 17.63
N GLU A 83 -9.60 -13.97 16.55
CA GLU A 83 -9.07 -14.22 15.20
C GLU A 83 -7.71 -13.54 15.02
N ILE A 84 -7.54 -12.33 15.55
CA ILE A 84 -6.26 -11.60 15.51
C ILE A 84 -5.19 -12.37 16.29
N ASP A 85 -5.46 -12.79 17.53
CA ASP A 85 -4.52 -13.56 18.36
C ASP A 85 -4.13 -14.89 17.68
N ARG A 86 -5.09 -15.58 17.05
CA ARG A 86 -4.80 -16.79 16.27
C ARG A 86 -3.84 -16.49 15.10
N THR A 87 -4.07 -15.45 14.32
CA THR A 87 -3.21 -15.11 13.17
C THR A 87 -1.79 -14.75 13.61
N LEU A 88 -1.65 -13.93 14.66
CA LEU A 88 -0.34 -13.53 15.20
C LEU A 88 0.49 -14.71 15.72
N ARG A 89 -0.15 -15.75 16.26
CA ARG A 89 0.52 -16.99 16.70
C ARG A 89 0.98 -17.86 15.54
N ILE A 90 0.24 -17.86 14.42
CA ILE A 90 0.59 -18.63 13.23
C ILE A 90 1.80 -18.00 12.51
N GLU A 91 1.83 -16.67 12.37
CA GLU A 91 2.92 -15.96 11.67
C GLU A 91 4.23 -15.89 12.47
N ARG A 92 4.20 -16.21 13.77
CA ARG A 92 5.39 -16.29 14.64
C ARG A 92 6.09 -17.65 14.63
N LYS A 93 5.54 -18.65 13.93
CA LYS A 93 6.17 -19.95 13.70
C LYS A 93 6.80 -20.00 12.32
#